data_AF-A0A845Y1Q8-F1
#
_entry.id   AF-A0A845Y1Q8-F1
#
_cell.length_a   1.000
_cell.length_b   1.000
_cell.length_c   1.000
_cell.angle_alpha   90.00
_cell.angle_beta   90.00
_cell.angle_gamma   90.00
#
_symmetry.space_group_name_H-M   'P 1'
#
loop_
_entity.id
_entity.type
_entity.pdbx_description
1 polymer ?
#
loop_
_entity_poly.entity_id
_entity_poly.type
_entity_poly.pdbx_seq_one_letter_code
_entity_poly.pdbx_strand_id
1 'polypeptide(L)'
;MLSVPAPIEAKRIASKFPQELGFVNIRALEESDAKGCLEVLQDIGFAHFHHRKDGQTTIYSLAVLPEYQKKGWGRLLFYRVLCSSIEAGCDAYGGSRSDLRIFLKCPVDLKANSFYEALGFKLVGTDPGKKRPLNCWEYKIKLPLLFYCGGGGKSRYDAIASNIGWQLGINSGGKIKSHLHMKMVDNDYRNYNHTKHLEMVRQNKPLICTARDIEFPEQLPEILEQAAELSKYAGRVLLIPKCDVSLPEKYWLGYSVPSGHGATSLNPEWFGDRPVHLLGGSPIKQAVLYPQMNVVSLDANYSMNVAKHCKSVYSDGFQNIWSRESGCYQALEQSLVEQYTYWADPPLQKYVQLSLLS
;
A
#
# COMPACT_ATOMS: atom_id res chain seq x y z
N MET A 1 -24.38 12.90 16.60
CA MET A 1 -23.45 12.78 17.74
C MET A 1 -22.14 13.42 17.33
N LEU A 2 -21.59 14.33 18.13
CA LEU A 2 -20.27 14.91 17.88
C LEU A 2 -19.22 13.81 17.99
N SER A 3 -18.30 13.71 17.03
CA SER A 3 -17.17 12.77 17.10
C SER A 3 -16.27 13.14 18.27
N VAL A 4 -15.86 12.14 19.07
CA VAL A 4 -14.89 12.34 20.14
C VAL A 4 -13.54 12.75 19.51
N PRO A 5 -12.83 13.76 20.05
CA PRO A 5 -11.50 14.11 19.56
C PRO A 5 -10.53 12.92 19.58
N ALA A 6 -9.71 12.78 18.54
CA ALA A 6 -8.82 11.64 18.35
C ALA A 6 -7.89 11.36 19.55
N PRO A 7 -7.23 12.36 20.20
CA PRO A 7 -6.40 12.11 21.37
C PRO A 7 -7.18 11.53 22.57
N ILE A 8 -8.40 12.02 22.80
CA ILE A 8 -9.27 11.56 23.88
C ILE A 8 -9.68 10.11 23.63
N GLU A 9 -10.05 9.79 22.40
CA GLU A 9 -10.43 8.45 21.99
C GLU A 9 -9.26 7.45 22.09
N ALA A 10 -8.09 7.81 21.59
CA ALA A 10 -6.87 7.02 21.73
C ALA A 10 -6.52 6.77 23.20
N LYS A 11 -6.65 7.79 24.07
CA LYS A 11 -6.42 7.64 25.51
C LYS A 11 -7.43 6.71 26.18
N ARG A 12 -8.70 6.81 25.80
CA ARG A 12 -9.77 5.91 26.27
C ARG A 12 -9.46 4.46 25.93
N ILE A 13 -9.06 4.19 24.69
CA ILE A 13 -8.68 2.85 24.23
C ILE A 13 -7.41 2.38 24.95
N ALA A 14 -6.36 3.21 25.00
CA ALA A 14 -5.09 2.88 25.65
C ALA A 14 -5.26 2.47 27.13
N SER A 15 -6.20 3.08 27.83
CA SER A 15 -6.49 2.79 29.24
C SER A 15 -7.07 1.38 29.46
N LYS A 16 -7.48 0.69 28.39
CA LYS A 16 -7.88 -0.73 28.41
C LYS A 16 -6.69 -1.70 28.30
N PHE A 17 -5.49 -1.20 28.02
CA PHE A 17 -4.27 -2.00 27.80
C PHE A 17 -3.10 -1.57 28.72
N PRO A 18 -3.31 -1.45 30.05
CA PRO A 18 -2.27 -0.95 30.95
C PRO A 18 -1.07 -1.89 31.04
N GLN A 19 -1.28 -3.20 30.84
CA GLN A 19 -0.20 -4.18 30.89
C GLN A 19 0.62 -4.16 29.60
N GLU A 20 0.00 -3.96 28.44
CA GLU A 20 0.67 -3.99 27.14
C GLU A 20 1.35 -2.67 26.81
N LEU A 21 0.67 -1.54 27.03
CA LEU A 21 1.14 -0.21 26.65
C LEU A 21 1.75 0.59 27.81
N GLY A 22 1.45 0.22 29.05
CA GLY A 22 1.78 1.05 30.20
C GLY A 22 0.99 2.37 30.22
N PHE A 23 1.62 3.43 30.72
CA PHE A 23 0.99 4.75 30.79
C PHE A 23 1.17 5.51 29.46
N VAL A 24 0.06 5.77 28.78
CA VAL A 24 0.02 6.64 27.59
C VAL A 24 -0.37 8.05 28.01
N ASN A 25 0.51 9.04 27.77
CA ASN A 25 0.28 10.44 28.13
C ASN A 25 -0.65 11.12 27.10
N ILE A 26 -1.74 11.75 27.54
CA ILE A 26 -2.68 12.46 26.67
C ILE A 26 -2.02 13.62 25.90
N ARG A 27 -1.11 14.37 26.53
CA ARG A 27 -0.40 15.47 25.87
C ARG A 27 0.45 14.99 24.70
N ALA A 28 1.08 13.82 24.84
CA ALA A 28 1.85 13.22 23.75
C ALA A 28 0.96 12.79 22.59
N LEU A 29 -0.28 12.39 22.86
CA LEU A 29 -1.27 12.07 21.82
C LEU A 29 -1.75 13.35 21.13
N GLU A 30 -2.03 14.43 21.86
CA GLU A 30 -2.40 15.74 21.30
C GLU A 30 -1.30 16.29 20.39
N GLU A 31 -0.04 16.26 20.83
CA GLU A 31 1.11 16.66 20.03
C GLU A 31 1.29 15.82 18.77
N SER A 32 0.97 14.53 18.85
CA SER A 32 1.08 13.62 17.71
C SER A 32 -0.05 13.83 16.72
N ASP A 33 -1.27 14.06 17.19
CA ASP A 33 -2.43 14.39 16.37
C ASP A 33 -2.20 15.67 15.57
N ALA A 34 -1.68 16.72 16.22
CA ALA A 34 -1.30 17.98 15.58
C ALA A 34 -0.22 17.82 14.49
N LYS A 35 0.56 16.74 14.54
CA LYS A 35 1.61 16.41 13.55
C LYS A 35 1.18 15.35 12.54
N GLY A 36 -0.10 14.94 12.53
CA GLY A 36 -0.59 13.83 11.68
C GLY A 36 0.01 12.46 12.05
N CYS A 37 0.54 12.33 13.25
CA CYS A 37 1.24 11.14 13.77
C CYS A 37 0.38 10.31 14.75
N LEU A 38 -0.95 10.49 14.68
CA LEU A 38 -1.94 9.74 15.44
C LEU A 38 -3.04 9.26 14.49
N GLU A 39 -3.22 7.95 14.40
CA GLU A 39 -4.29 7.32 13.63
C GLU A 39 -5.33 6.73 14.59
N VAL A 40 -6.59 7.12 14.44
CA VAL A 40 -7.68 6.66 15.30
C VAL A 40 -8.82 6.09 14.46
N LEU A 41 -9.20 4.87 14.80
CA LEU A 41 -10.44 4.25 14.36
C LEU A 41 -11.40 4.29 15.54
N GLN A 42 -12.37 5.21 15.47
CA GLN A 42 -13.35 5.45 16.52
C GLN A 42 -13.97 4.13 17.00
N ASP A 43 -13.94 3.90 18.32
CA ASP A 43 -14.45 2.71 18.99
C ASP A 43 -13.80 1.38 18.58
N ILE A 44 -12.66 1.41 17.90
CA ILE A 44 -11.98 0.20 17.39
C ILE A 44 -10.54 0.13 17.88
N GLY A 45 -9.74 1.17 17.64
CA GLY A 45 -8.30 1.11 17.88
C GLY A 45 -7.56 2.37 17.49
N PHE A 46 -6.27 2.44 17.81
CA PHE A 46 -5.42 3.55 17.43
C PHE A 46 -3.97 3.13 17.19
N ALA A 47 -3.23 3.96 16.47
CA ALA A 47 -1.78 3.89 16.34
C ALA A 47 -1.17 5.28 16.58
N HIS A 48 -0.22 5.35 17.50
CA HIS A 48 0.57 6.54 17.84
C HIS A 48 2.01 6.29 17.42
N PHE A 49 2.52 7.15 16.54
CA PHE A 49 3.82 6.98 15.90
C PHE A 49 4.55 8.32 15.75
N HIS A 50 5.73 8.30 15.15
CA HIS A 50 6.48 9.50 14.80
C HIS A 50 7.40 9.25 13.61
N HIS A 51 7.37 10.16 12.63
CA HIS A 51 8.32 10.17 11.52
C HIS A 51 9.58 10.92 11.91
N ARG A 52 10.72 10.24 11.84
CA ARG A 52 12.04 10.84 12.02
C ARG A 52 12.58 11.32 10.68
N LYS A 53 13.51 12.27 10.73
CA LYS A 53 14.19 12.82 9.55
C LYS A 53 15.10 11.82 8.83
N ASP A 54 15.51 10.73 9.48
CA ASP A 54 16.38 9.68 8.92
C ASP A 54 15.61 8.55 8.23
N GLY A 55 14.37 8.80 7.79
CA GLY A 55 13.52 7.82 7.11
C GLY A 55 12.89 6.77 8.03
N GLN A 56 13.12 6.83 9.35
CA GLN A 56 12.51 5.90 10.30
C GLN A 56 11.17 6.43 10.85
N THR A 57 10.12 5.63 10.71
CA THR A 57 8.88 5.81 11.45
C THR A 57 8.89 4.92 12.68
N THR A 58 8.69 5.48 13.87
CA THR A 58 8.64 4.70 15.12
C THR A 58 7.20 4.60 15.61
N ILE A 59 6.69 3.38 15.80
CA ILE A 59 5.38 3.15 16.41
C ILE A 59 5.56 3.02 17.93
N TYR A 60 5.01 3.97 18.69
CA TYR A 60 5.06 3.96 20.15
C TYR A 60 3.93 3.14 20.77
N SER A 61 2.75 3.16 20.15
CA SER A 61 1.59 2.40 20.64
C SER A 61 0.70 2.00 19.47
N LEU A 62 0.24 0.75 19.49
CA LEU A 62 -0.77 0.25 18.57
C LEU A 62 -1.67 -0.67 19.37
N ALA A 63 -2.97 -0.36 19.38
CA ALA A 63 -3.95 -1.17 20.10
C ALA A 63 -5.27 -1.24 19.34
N VAL A 64 -5.93 -2.39 19.48
CA VAL A 64 -7.26 -2.67 18.97
C VAL A 64 -8.05 -3.31 20.11
N LEU A 65 -9.23 -2.76 20.38
CA LEU A 65 -10.13 -3.26 21.41
C LEU A 65 -10.44 -4.76 21.19
N PRO A 66 -10.52 -5.57 22.26
CA PRO A 66 -10.58 -7.04 22.16
C PRO A 66 -11.64 -7.58 21.20
N GLU A 67 -12.83 -6.98 21.18
CA GLU A 67 -13.97 -7.35 20.34
C GLU A 67 -13.75 -7.09 18.84
N TYR A 68 -12.73 -6.30 18.47
CA TYR A 68 -12.31 -6.03 17.10
C TYR A 68 -11.02 -6.76 16.70
N GLN A 69 -10.36 -7.45 17.62
CA GLN A 69 -9.16 -8.21 17.29
C GLN A 69 -9.46 -9.37 16.33
N LYS A 70 -8.42 -9.80 15.58
CA LYS A 70 -8.51 -10.89 14.58
C LYS A 70 -9.48 -10.63 13.41
N LYS A 71 -10.00 -9.40 13.26
CA LYS A 71 -10.86 -8.96 12.14
C LYS A 71 -10.13 -8.07 11.11
N GLY A 72 -8.80 -8.01 11.18
CA GLY A 72 -7.94 -7.23 10.28
C GLY A 72 -7.71 -5.76 10.69
N TRP A 73 -8.30 -5.28 11.79
CA TRP A 73 -8.19 -3.88 12.22
C TRP A 73 -6.78 -3.46 12.64
N GLY A 74 -6.03 -4.33 13.32
CA GLY A 74 -4.63 -4.04 13.68
C GLY A 74 -3.73 -3.90 12.44
N ARG A 75 -4.00 -4.72 11.43
CA ARG A 75 -3.32 -4.65 10.13
C ARG A 75 -3.68 -3.36 9.39
N LEU A 76 -4.95 -2.93 9.43
CA LEU A 76 -5.36 -1.65 8.85
C LEU A 76 -4.65 -0.46 9.49
N LEU A 77 -4.58 -0.39 10.82
CA LEU A 77 -3.84 0.66 11.53
C LEU A 77 -2.37 0.67 11.11
N PHE A 78 -1.73 -0.49 11.04
CA PHE A 78 -0.37 -0.60 10.52
C PHE A 78 -0.24 -0.10 9.08
N TYR A 79 -1.18 -0.45 8.19
CA TYR A 79 -1.17 0.02 6.80
C TYR A 79 -1.32 1.53 6.70
N ARG A 80 -2.11 2.16 7.56
CA ARG A 80 -2.19 3.63 7.62
C ARG A 80 -0.87 4.27 8.05
N VAL A 81 -0.20 3.70 9.06
CA VAL A 81 1.15 4.13 9.44
C VAL A 81 2.15 3.92 8.31
N LEU A 82 2.06 2.80 7.58
CA LEU A 82 2.94 2.52 6.44
C LEU A 82 2.75 3.54 5.31
N CYS A 83 1.51 3.84 4.94
CA CYS A 83 1.22 4.86 3.94
C CYS A 83 1.66 6.26 4.40
N SER A 84 1.42 6.60 5.67
CA SER A 84 1.89 7.85 6.27
C SER A 84 3.42 7.95 6.27
N SER A 85 4.13 6.83 6.49
CA SER A 85 5.59 6.77 6.39
C SER A 85 6.09 6.96 4.96
N ILE A 86 5.33 6.51 3.96
CA ILE A 86 5.65 6.71 2.54
C ILE A 86 5.45 8.19 2.19
N GLU A 87 4.31 8.77 2.57
CA GLU A 87 3.99 10.20 2.38
C GLU A 87 5.06 11.10 2.99
N ALA A 88 5.37 10.89 4.28
CA ALA A 88 6.41 11.65 4.95
C ALA A 88 7.79 11.45 4.32
N GLY A 89 8.09 10.26 3.77
CA GLY A 89 9.33 9.99 3.05
C GLY A 89 9.39 10.66 1.67
N CYS A 90 8.24 10.89 1.03
CA CYS A 90 8.13 11.63 -0.22
C CYS A 90 8.32 13.14 0.00
N ASP A 91 7.83 13.67 1.12
CA ASP A 91 7.87 15.10 1.42
C ASP A 91 9.22 15.58 2.00
N ALA A 92 10.03 14.65 2.52
CA ALA A 92 11.07 14.98 3.48
C ALA A 92 12.49 14.58 3.02
N TYR A 93 13.25 15.61 2.62
CA TYR A 93 14.71 15.75 2.81
C TYR A 93 15.69 15.11 1.83
N GLY A 94 15.33 14.81 0.58
CA GLY A 94 16.32 14.35 -0.41
C GLY A 94 17.08 13.09 0.02
N GLY A 95 16.55 12.36 1.01
CA GLY A 95 17.01 11.05 1.41
C GLY A 95 16.61 10.04 0.34
N SER A 96 17.47 9.06 0.08
CA SER A 96 17.13 7.98 -0.83
C SER A 96 15.90 7.23 -0.32
N ARG A 97 14.90 7.01 -1.19
CA ARG A 97 13.71 6.18 -0.91
C ARG A 97 14.07 4.77 -0.41
N SER A 98 15.33 4.34 -0.58
CA SER A 98 15.86 3.05 -0.14
C SER A 98 15.85 2.81 1.37
N ASP A 99 15.76 3.86 2.20
CA ASP A 99 16.04 3.74 3.64
C ASP A 99 14.80 3.83 4.54
N LEU A 100 13.60 3.88 3.93
CA LEU A 100 12.35 3.95 4.66
C LEU A 100 12.13 2.68 5.49
N ARG A 101 11.92 2.86 6.79
CA ARG A 101 11.70 1.76 7.73
C ARG A 101 10.74 2.12 8.84
N ILE A 102 10.01 1.12 9.33
CA ILE A 102 9.15 1.23 10.49
C ILE A 102 9.77 0.43 11.63
N PHE A 103 9.92 1.06 12.79
CA PHE A 103 10.50 0.47 13.98
C PHE A 103 9.49 0.46 15.11
N LEU A 104 9.50 -0.61 15.92
CA LEU A 104 8.73 -0.67 17.16
C LEU A 104 9.40 -1.57 18.19
N LYS A 105 8.98 -1.41 19.44
CA LYS A 105 9.35 -2.30 20.54
C LYS A 105 8.12 -3.01 21.06
N CYS A 106 8.24 -4.31 21.30
CA CYS A 106 7.17 -5.13 21.87
C CYS A 106 7.72 -5.98 23.02
N PRO A 107 7.12 -5.96 24.21
CA PRO A 107 7.52 -6.86 25.28
C PRO A 107 7.54 -8.33 24.84
N VAL A 108 8.59 -9.05 25.23
CA VAL A 108 8.87 -10.40 24.72
C VAL A 108 7.76 -11.41 25.01
N ASP A 109 6.99 -11.17 26.08
CA ASP A 109 5.95 -12.04 26.62
C ASP A 109 4.57 -11.82 25.96
N LEU A 110 4.41 -10.80 25.12
CA LEU A 110 3.13 -10.50 24.49
C LEU A 110 2.90 -11.30 23.21
N LYS A 111 1.65 -11.74 23.01
CA LYS A 111 1.16 -12.34 21.76
C LYS A 111 1.27 -11.42 20.55
N ALA A 112 1.44 -10.11 20.76
CA ALA A 112 1.62 -9.14 19.68
C ALA A 112 2.90 -9.40 18.85
N ASN A 113 3.91 -10.09 19.40
CA ASN A 113 5.11 -10.45 18.64
C ASN A 113 4.78 -11.28 17.39
N SER A 114 3.90 -12.28 17.49
CA SER A 114 3.50 -13.08 16.32
C SER A 114 2.70 -12.27 15.29
N PHE A 115 2.02 -11.20 15.72
CA PHE A 115 1.35 -10.29 14.80
C PHE A 115 2.36 -9.49 13.97
N TYR A 116 3.42 -8.95 14.58
CA TYR A 116 4.45 -8.22 13.85
C TYR A 116 5.25 -9.11 12.90
N GLU A 117 5.61 -10.32 13.33
CA GLU A 117 6.23 -11.31 12.47
C GLU A 117 5.36 -11.64 11.25
N ALA A 118 4.05 -11.89 11.47
CA ALA A 118 3.10 -12.17 10.39
C ALA A 118 2.87 -10.99 9.43
N LEU A 119 3.10 -9.75 9.89
CA LEU A 119 3.08 -8.56 9.02
C LEU A 119 4.35 -8.45 8.17
N GLY A 120 5.41 -9.18 8.49
CA GLY A 120 6.70 -9.16 7.79
C GLY A 120 7.80 -8.36 8.49
N PHE A 121 7.58 -7.93 9.75
CA PHE A 121 8.66 -7.34 10.54
C PHE A 121 9.75 -8.38 10.80
N LYS A 122 10.99 -7.91 10.92
CA LYS A 122 12.17 -8.68 11.32
C LYS A 122 12.55 -8.31 12.74
N LEU A 123 12.81 -9.33 13.56
CA LEU A 123 13.37 -9.14 14.88
C LEU A 123 14.84 -8.76 14.72
N VAL A 124 15.21 -7.53 15.11
CA VAL A 124 16.58 -7.01 14.99
C VAL A 124 17.35 -7.02 16.31
N GLY A 125 16.68 -7.34 17.42
CA GLY A 125 17.30 -7.53 18.72
C GLY A 125 16.31 -7.51 19.86
N THR A 126 16.83 -7.59 21.08
CA THR A 126 16.05 -7.48 22.31
C THR A 126 16.73 -6.47 23.23
N ASP A 127 16.00 -5.44 23.61
CA ASP A 127 16.42 -4.44 24.60
C ASP A 127 16.04 -4.98 25.99
N PRO A 128 16.95 -4.99 27.00
CA PRO A 128 16.60 -5.41 28.36
C PRO A 128 15.43 -4.61 28.97
N GLY A 129 15.22 -3.37 28.50
CA GLY A 129 14.16 -2.50 29.00
C GLY A 129 14.33 -2.11 30.47
N LYS A 130 13.42 -1.27 30.99
CA LYS A 130 13.44 -0.84 32.40
C LYS A 130 12.74 -1.82 33.34
N LYS A 131 11.67 -2.46 32.87
CA LYS A 131 10.79 -3.34 33.67
C LYS A 131 10.79 -4.78 33.17
N ARG A 132 10.88 -4.95 31.86
CA ARG A 132 10.92 -6.23 31.18
C ARG A 132 11.61 -6.06 29.82
N PRO A 133 12.19 -7.14 29.28
CA PRO A 133 12.80 -7.11 27.96
C PRO A 133 11.77 -6.81 26.87
N LEU A 134 12.23 -6.13 25.82
CA LEU A 134 11.45 -5.70 24.67
C LEU A 134 12.13 -6.18 23.39
N ASN A 135 11.42 -6.97 22.58
CA ASN A 135 11.82 -7.24 21.21
C ASN A 135 11.77 -5.97 20.38
N CYS A 136 12.85 -5.70 19.65
CA CYS A 136 12.99 -4.62 18.69
C CYS A 136 12.66 -5.16 17.29
N TRP A 137 11.62 -4.63 16.68
CA TRP A 137 11.12 -5.07 15.37
C TRP A 137 11.34 -3.98 14.34
N GLU A 138 11.81 -4.37 13.16
CA GLU A 138 11.99 -3.49 12.00
C GLU A 138 11.22 -4.01 10.78
N TYR A 139 10.52 -3.12 10.08
CA TYR A 139 9.90 -3.39 8.78
C TYR A 139 10.52 -2.45 7.75
N LYS A 140 11.23 -3.01 6.77
CA LYS A 140 11.79 -2.23 5.65
C LYS A 140 10.72 -2.00 4.60
N ILE A 141 10.52 -0.73 4.22
CA ILE A 141 9.58 -0.36 3.16
C ILE A 141 10.35 -0.38 1.84
N LYS A 142 10.07 -1.38 1.00
CA LYS A 142 10.61 -1.46 -0.35
C LYS A 142 9.66 -0.76 -1.31
N LEU A 143 10.12 0.30 -1.96
CA LEU A 143 9.38 1.03 -2.98
C LEU A 143 9.97 0.76 -4.39
N PRO A 144 9.13 0.68 -5.43
CA PRO A 144 7.66 0.75 -5.36
C PRO A 144 7.05 -0.51 -4.73
N LEU A 145 5.89 -0.38 -4.08
CA LEU A 145 5.09 -1.52 -3.65
C LEU A 145 4.55 -2.26 -4.88
N LEU A 146 4.83 -3.56 -4.98
CA LEU A 146 4.50 -4.38 -6.14
C LEU A 146 3.25 -5.21 -5.89
N PHE A 147 2.22 -5.03 -6.72
CA PHE A 147 0.94 -5.73 -6.61
C PHE A 147 0.66 -6.68 -7.78
N TYR A 148 0.20 -7.89 -7.45
CA TYR A 148 -0.31 -8.85 -8.42
C TYR A 148 -1.84 -8.90 -8.29
N CYS A 149 -2.54 -8.21 -9.20
CA CYS A 149 -4.00 -8.02 -9.15
C CYS A 149 -4.80 -9.10 -9.90
N GLY A 150 -4.15 -10.18 -10.32
CA GLY A 150 -4.80 -11.41 -10.79
C GLY A 150 -5.30 -12.33 -9.68
N GLY A 151 -5.28 -11.86 -8.42
CA GLY A 151 -5.51 -12.64 -7.20
C GLY A 151 -6.94 -13.12 -6.97
N GLY A 152 -7.13 -13.87 -5.87
CA GLY A 152 -8.41 -14.44 -5.45
C GLY A 152 -8.32 -15.86 -4.89
N GLY A 153 -7.12 -16.45 -4.91
CA GLY A 153 -6.82 -17.76 -4.34
C GLY A 153 -7.18 -18.95 -5.22
N LYS A 154 -7.59 -18.69 -6.45
CA LYS A 154 -8.11 -19.72 -7.34
C LYS A 154 -7.02 -20.37 -8.18
N SER A 155 -5.81 -19.80 -8.21
CA SER A 155 -4.81 -20.19 -9.18
C SER A 155 -3.43 -20.39 -8.56
N ARG A 156 -2.63 -21.26 -9.18
CA ARG A 156 -1.20 -21.41 -8.88
C ARG A 156 -0.41 -20.11 -9.12
N TYR A 157 -0.95 -19.17 -9.91
CA TYR A 157 -0.34 -17.85 -10.12
C TYR A 157 -0.26 -17.02 -8.82
N ASP A 158 -1.28 -17.13 -7.94
CA ASP A 158 -1.30 -16.41 -6.66
C ASP A 158 -0.15 -16.87 -5.76
N ALA A 159 0.10 -18.19 -5.73
CA ALA A 159 1.19 -18.76 -4.96
C ALA A 159 2.56 -18.34 -5.52
N ILE A 160 2.71 -18.34 -6.85
CA ILE A 160 3.95 -17.88 -7.51
C ILE A 160 4.23 -16.42 -7.14
N ALA A 161 3.26 -15.52 -7.32
CA ALA A 161 3.42 -14.11 -7.01
C ALA A 161 3.78 -13.89 -5.53
N SER A 162 3.05 -14.55 -4.62
CA SER A 162 3.31 -14.43 -3.18
C SER A 162 4.69 -14.95 -2.78
N ASN A 163 5.17 -16.05 -3.37
CA ASN A 163 6.47 -16.64 -3.05
C ASN A 163 7.64 -15.76 -3.51
N ILE A 164 7.48 -15.05 -4.62
CA ILE A 164 8.48 -14.09 -5.13
C ILE A 164 8.52 -12.82 -4.27
N GLY A 165 7.41 -12.50 -3.58
CA GLY A 165 7.28 -11.33 -2.71
C GLY A 165 6.35 -10.24 -3.24
N TRP A 166 5.61 -10.52 -4.32
CA TRP A 166 4.54 -9.63 -4.78
C TRP A 166 3.36 -9.65 -3.80
N GLN A 167 2.73 -8.49 -3.63
CA GLN A 167 1.55 -8.34 -2.80
C GLN A 167 0.31 -8.73 -3.59
N LEU A 168 -0.53 -9.61 -3.03
CA LEU A 168 -1.76 -10.02 -3.72
C LEU A 168 -2.77 -8.87 -3.73
N GLY A 169 -3.30 -8.59 -4.91
CA GLY A 169 -4.44 -7.70 -5.13
C GLY A 169 -5.57 -8.42 -5.86
N ILE A 170 -6.72 -7.79 -5.95
CA ILE A 170 -7.86 -8.33 -6.69
C ILE A 170 -8.72 -7.22 -7.27
N ASN A 171 -9.35 -7.48 -8.42
CA ASN A 171 -10.45 -6.68 -8.92
C ASN A 171 -11.75 -6.97 -8.13
N SER A 172 -12.50 -5.94 -7.76
CA SER A 172 -13.75 -6.05 -7.00
C SER A 172 -14.89 -6.81 -7.70
N GLY A 173 -14.77 -7.04 -9.01
CA GLY A 173 -15.60 -7.99 -9.76
C GLY A 173 -15.39 -9.45 -9.34
N GLY A 174 -14.20 -9.79 -8.81
CA GLY A 174 -13.74 -11.13 -8.49
C GLY A 174 -14.33 -11.79 -7.24
N LYS A 175 -13.80 -12.97 -6.89
CA LYS A 175 -14.14 -13.71 -5.65
C LYS A 175 -12.86 -14.13 -4.94
N ILE A 176 -12.82 -13.96 -3.62
CA ILE A 176 -11.67 -14.24 -2.76
C ILE A 176 -11.90 -15.55 -2.01
N LYS A 177 -10.89 -16.44 -1.95
CA LYS A 177 -10.89 -17.55 -0.99
C LYS A 177 -10.69 -17.02 0.43
N SER A 178 -11.50 -17.50 1.38
CA SER A 178 -11.65 -16.98 2.74
C SER A 178 -10.37 -16.81 3.58
N HIS A 179 -9.27 -17.50 3.25
CA HIS A 179 -8.03 -17.45 4.02
C HIS A 179 -6.96 -16.51 3.42
N LEU A 180 -7.20 -15.92 2.25
CA LEU A 180 -6.24 -15.01 1.65
C LEU A 180 -6.56 -13.56 1.99
N HIS A 181 -5.50 -12.81 2.28
CA HIS A 181 -5.59 -11.38 2.52
C HIS A 181 -5.16 -10.62 1.26
N MET A 182 -6.07 -9.83 0.68
CA MET A 182 -5.77 -8.95 -0.45
C MET A 182 -5.25 -7.60 0.06
N LYS A 183 -4.03 -7.25 -0.32
CA LYS A 183 -3.40 -5.97 0.02
C LYS A 183 -3.81 -4.84 -0.92
N MET A 184 -4.31 -5.17 -2.12
CA MET A 184 -4.92 -4.19 -3.03
C MET A 184 -6.32 -4.65 -3.46
N VAL A 185 -7.27 -3.72 -3.50
CA VAL A 185 -8.60 -3.94 -4.10
C VAL A 185 -8.81 -2.90 -5.18
N ASP A 186 -8.82 -3.36 -6.42
CA ASP A 186 -9.01 -2.57 -7.62
C ASP A 186 -10.51 -2.49 -8.01
N ASN A 187 -10.93 -1.39 -8.59
CA ASN A 187 -12.31 -1.15 -8.99
C ASN A 187 -12.63 -2.02 -10.23
N ASP A 188 -13.88 -2.44 -10.39
CA ASP A 188 -14.32 -3.03 -11.66
C ASP A 188 -14.71 -1.88 -12.60
N TYR A 189 -13.75 -1.30 -13.31
CA TYR A 189 -13.97 -0.11 -14.13
C TYR A 189 -15.04 -0.32 -15.22
N ARG A 190 -15.27 -1.57 -15.65
CA ARG A 190 -16.27 -1.90 -16.68
C ARG A 190 -17.68 -1.97 -16.12
N ASN A 191 -17.82 -2.45 -14.88
CA ASN A 191 -19.12 -2.66 -14.24
C ASN A 191 -19.06 -2.27 -12.77
N TYR A 192 -18.70 -1.01 -12.52
CA TYR A 192 -18.47 -0.52 -11.16
C TYR A 192 -19.75 -0.58 -10.34
N ASN A 193 -19.68 -1.27 -9.21
CA ASN A 193 -20.74 -1.33 -8.22
C ASN A 193 -20.15 -0.94 -6.86
N HIS A 194 -20.45 0.26 -6.39
CA HIS A 194 -19.86 0.81 -5.17
C HIS A 194 -20.12 -0.08 -3.96
N THR A 195 -21.36 -0.56 -3.77
CA THR A 195 -21.72 -1.41 -2.63
C THR A 195 -20.90 -2.70 -2.58
N LYS A 196 -20.74 -3.38 -3.73
CA LYS A 196 -19.93 -4.60 -3.84
C LYS A 196 -18.45 -4.30 -3.60
N HIS A 197 -17.95 -3.20 -4.14
CA HIS A 197 -16.57 -2.76 -3.97
C HIS A 197 -16.26 -2.44 -2.49
N LEU A 198 -17.11 -1.62 -1.86
CA LEU A 198 -17.02 -1.26 -0.45
C LEU A 198 -17.04 -2.50 0.45
N GLU A 199 -17.90 -3.48 0.16
CA GLU A 199 -17.94 -4.72 0.93
C GLU A 199 -16.62 -5.49 0.84
N MET A 200 -16.02 -5.57 -0.35
CA MET A 200 -14.72 -6.21 -0.52
C MET A 200 -13.60 -5.49 0.23
N VAL A 201 -13.58 -4.15 0.18
CA VAL A 201 -12.61 -3.34 0.92
C VAL A 201 -12.81 -3.51 2.44
N ARG A 202 -14.06 -3.46 2.92
CA ARG A 202 -14.43 -3.64 4.33
C ARG A 202 -13.99 -5.00 4.87
N GLN A 203 -14.18 -6.07 4.10
CA GLN A 203 -13.78 -7.42 4.49
C GLN A 203 -12.27 -7.57 4.57
N ASN A 204 -11.53 -7.13 3.56
CA ASN A 204 -10.09 -7.37 3.46
C ASN A 204 -9.25 -6.39 4.28
N LYS A 205 -9.73 -5.14 4.38
CA LYS A 205 -8.99 -4.00 4.90
C LYS A 205 -7.63 -3.85 4.21
N PRO A 206 -7.62 -3.56 2.91
CA PRO A 206 -6.42 -3.60 2.09
C PRO A 206 -5.46 -2.47 2.46
N LEU A 207 -4.21 -2.61 2.02
CA LEU A 207 -3.21 -1.55 2.11
C LEU A 207 -3.63 -0.36 1.23
N ILE A 208 -4.03 -0.64 0.00
CA ILE A 208 -4.60 0.36 -0.91
C ILE A 208 -5.86 -0.15 -1.59
N CYS A 209 -6.76 0.75 -1.97
CA CYS A 209 -7.84 0.44 -2.90
C CYS A 209 -8.09 1.62 -3.83
N THR A 210 -8.66 1.37 -5.00
CA THR A 210 -9.03 2.42 -5.95
C THR A 210 -10.47 2.87 -5.73
N ALA A 211 -10.74 4.17 -5.74
CA ALA A 211 -12.08 4.66 -6.02
C ALA A 211 -12.42 4.47 -7.51
N ARG A 212 -13.65 4.80 -7.91
CA ARG A 212 -14.04 4.86 -9.33
C ARG A 212 -13.19 5.90 -10.08
N ASP A 213 -12.87 5.62 -11.34
CA ASP A 213 -12.20 6.56 -12.24
C ASP A 213 -13.02 7.85 -12.42
N ILE A 214 -12.32 8.99 -12.42
CA ILE A 214 -12.89 10.33 -12.61
C ILE A 214 -12.72 10.69 -14.08
N GLU A 215 -13.71 10.32 -14.89
CA GLU A 215 -13.74 10.59 -16.33
C GLU A 215 -14.07 12.07 -16.60
N PHE A 216 -14.99 12.63 -15.81
CA PHE A 216 -15.48 13.99 -15.97
C PHE A 216 -15.57 14.74 -14.64
N PRO A 217 -15.37 16.07 -14.61
CA PRO A 217 -15.40 16.87 -13.38
C PRO A 217 -16.70 16.74 -12.58
N GLU A 218 -17.84 16.54 -13.25
CA GLU A 218 -19.17 16.45 -12.63
C GLU A 218 -19.32 15.22 -11.73
N GLN A 219 -18.49 14.19 -11.94
CA GLN A 219 -18.49 12.96 -11.13
C GLN A 219 -17.77 13.14 -9.78
N LEU A 220 -16.98 14.21 -9.64
CA LEU A 220 -16.07 14.40 -8.52
C LEU A 220 -16.78 14.38 -7.15
N PRO A 221 -17.92 15.07 -6.93
CA PRO A 221 -18.58 15.06 -5.62
C PRO A 221 -18.97 13.65 -5.16
N GLU A 222 -19.58 12.86 -6.05
CA GLU A 222 -20.00 11.47 -5.76
C GLU A 222 -18.77 10.58 -5.50
N ILE A 223 -17.73 10.67 -6.32
CA ILE A 223 -16.52 9.85 -6.16
C ILE A 223 -15.78 10.20 -4.87
N LEU A 224 -15.78 11.47 -4.43
CA LEU A 224 -15.18 11.86 -3.15
C LEU A 224 -15.95 11.35 -1.94
N GLU A 225 -17.29 11.26 -2.02
CA GLU A 225 -18.11 10.60 -0.99
C GLU A 225 -17.77 9.12 -0.91
N GLN A 226 -17.74 8.42 -2.06
CA GLN A 226 -17.35 7.01 -2.14
C GLN A 226 -15.93 6.77 -1.61
N ALA A 227 -14.97 7.63 -1.97
CA ALA A 227 -13.61 7.56 -1.46
C ALA A 227 -13.53 7.77 0.05
N ALA A 228 -14.35 8.66 0.61
CA ALA A 228 -14.45 8.85 2.05
C ALA A 228 -14.99 7.60 2.75
N GLU A 229 -15.97 6.91 2.17
CA GLU A 229 -16.46 5.63 2.70
C GLU A 229 -15.39 4.53 2.67
N LEU A 230 -14.68 4.39 1.55
CA LEU A 230 -13.59 3.42 1.39
C LEU A 230 -12.44 3.68 2.35
N SER A 231 -12.13 4.96 2.61
CA SER A 231 -11.02 5.37 3.49
C SER A 231 -11.16 4.86 4.93
N LYS A 232 -12.38 4.53 5.37
CA LYS A 232 -12.65 3.92 6.69
C LYS A 232 -12.04 2.52 6.81
N TYR A 233 -11.77 1.86 5.69
CA TYR A 233 -11.39 0.44 5.65
C TYR A 233 -10.09 0.17 4.90
N ALA A 234 -9.47 1.14 4.24
CA ALA A 234 -8.19 0.98 3.54
C ALA A 234 -7.07 1.82 4.18
N GLY A 235 -5.81 1.43 3.94
CA GLY A 235 -4.65 2.25 4.30
C GLY A 235 -4.70 3.59 3.58
N ARG A 236 -4.79 3.56 2.24
CA ARG A 236 -5.10 4.70 1.39
C ARG A 236 -6.05 4.35 0.24
N VAL A 237 -6.81 5.35 -0.18
CA VAL A 237 -7.66 5.28 -1.38
C VAL A 237 -6.94 6.00 -2.52
N LEU A 238 -6.91 5.38 -3.69
CA LEU A 238 -6.39 5.95 -4.93
C LEU A 238 -7.53 6.65 -5.68
N LEU A 239 -7.36 7.92 -6.02
CA LEU A 239 -8.21 8.62 -6.98
C LEU A 239 -7.57 8.55 -8.36
N ILE A 240 -8.35 8.27 -9.40
CA ILE A 240 -7.84 8.02 -10.76
C ILE A 240 -8.38 9.11 -11.69
N PRO A 241 -7.71 10.26 -11.81
CA PRO A 241 -8.17 11.34 -12.69
C PRO A 241 -7.87 11.03 -14.16
N LYS A 242 -8.88 11.25 -15.01
CA LYS A 242 -8.79 11.26 -16.49
C LYS A 242 -9.00 12.66 -17.06
N CYS A 243 -9.32 13.62 -16.22
CA CYS A 243 -9.53 15.02 -16.54
C CYS A 243 -8.90 15.90 -15.46
N ASP A 244 -8.66 17.17 -15.79
CA ASP A 244 -8.03 18.12 -14.90
C ASP A 244 -9.04 18.57 -13.82
N VAL A 245 -8.78 18.18 -12.56
CA VAL A 245 -9.64 18.45 -11.40
C VAL A 245 -8.83 18.64 -10.12
N SER A 246 -9.29 19.52 -9.22
CA SER A 246 -8.67 19.66 -7.90
C SER A 246 -9.05 18.50 -6.98
N LEU A 247 -8.05 17.78 -6.45
CA LEU A 247 -8.24 16.58 -5.64
C LEU A 247 -7.66 16.75 -4.21
N PRO A 248 -8.36 16.32 -3.14
CA PRO A 248 -7.85 16.42 -1.77
C PRO A 248 -6.51 15.68 -1.58
N GLU A 249 -5.58 16.27 -0.84
CA GLU A 249 -4.20 15.76 -0.65
C GLU A 249 -4.13 14.42 0.09
N LYS A 250 -5.09 14.13 0.97
CA LYS A 250 -5.14 12.90 1.77
C LYS A 250 -5.25 11.59 0.97
N TYR A 251 -5.49 11.68 -0.33
CA TYR A 251 -5.61 10.52 -1.23
C TYR A 251 -4.34 10.35 -2.05
N TRP A 252 -4.00 9.11 -2.36
CA TRP A 252 -2.99 8.82 -3.38
C TRP A 252 -3.62 8.92 -4.77
N LEU A 253 -2.80 9.00 -5.80
CA LEU A 253 -3.27 9.10 -7.17
C LEU A 253 -2.99 7.80 -7.94
N GLY A 254 -3.93 7.39 -8.78
CA GLY A 254 -3.73 6.34 -9.76
C GLY A 254 -3.47 6.94 -11.14
N TYR A 255 -2.42 6.46 -11.80
CA TYR A 255 -2.12 6.79 -13.20
C TYR A 255 -2.37 5.55 -14.06
N SER A 256 -3.31 5.61 -15.00
CA SER A 256 -3.51 4.49 -15.93
C SER A 256 -2.50 4.53 -17.05
N VAL A 257 -1.56 3.60 -16.99
CA VAL A 257 -0.50 3.46 -17.98
C VAL A 257 -1.11 3.12 -19.35
N PRO A 258 -0.75 3.83 -20.43
CA PRO A 258 -1.37 3.64 -21.74
C PRO A 258 -1.39 2.17 -22.18
N SER A 259 -2.59 1.61 -22.30
CA SER A 259 -2.83 0.22 -22.68
C SER A 259 -4.11 0.09 -23.50
N GLY A 260 -4.41 -1.11 -24.01
CA GLY A 260 -5.69 -1.37 -24.69
C GLY A 260 -6.93 -1.26 -23.79
N HIS A 261 -6.76 -1.12 -22.47
CA HIS A 261 -7.87 -0.99 -21.50
C HIS A 261 -8.21 0.46 -21.17
N GLY A 262 -7.34 1.41 -21.54
CA GLY A 262 -7.45 2.82 -21.19
C GLY A 262 -6.08 3.48 -21.01
N ALA A 263 -6.10 4.81 -20.92
CA ALA A 263 -4.94 5.64 -20.64
C ALA A 263 -5.39 6.87 -19.84
N THR A 264 -4.53 7.40 -18.98
CA THR A 264 -4.70 8.75 -18.45
C THR A 264 -4.20 9.76 -19.51
N SER A 265 -5.02 10.76 -19.83
CA SER A 265 -4.70 11.83 -20.78
C SER A 265 -3.86 12.96 -20.16
N LEU A 266 -3.82 13.03 -18.82
CA LEU A 266 -3.06 14.01 -18.07
C LEU A 266 -1.55 13.77 -18.20
N ASN A 267 -0.80 14.86 -18.30
CA ASN A 267 0.65 14.83 -18.28
C ASN A 267 1.14 14.32 -16.92
N PRO A 268 2.14 13.42 -16.85
CA PRO A 268 2.81 13.02 -15.62
C PRO A 268 3.15 14.16 -14.64
N GLU A 269 3.55 15.33 -15.13
CA GLU A 269 3.87 16.51 -14.30
C GLU A 269 2.67 16.99 -13.45
N TRP A 270 1.44 16.76 -13.91
CA TRP A 270 0.21 17.12 -13.19
C TRP A 270 0.11 16.46 -11.81
N PHE A 271 0.75 15.29 -11.64
CA PHE A 271 0.70 14.52 -10.39
C PHE A 271 1.65 15.09 -9.31
N GLY A 272 2.63 15.91 -9.69
CA GLY A 272 3.59 16.54 -8.79
C GLY A 272 4.26 15.55 -7.83
N ASP A 273 4.40 15.96 -6.58
CA ASP A 273 5.00 15.15 -5.50
C ASP A 273 4.02 14.18 -4.85
N ARG A 274 2.78 14.06 -5.33
CA ARG A 274 1.80 13.16 -4.71
C ARG A 274 2.16 11.70 -4.96
N PRO A 275 1.99 10.81 -3.97
CA PRO A 275 2.21 9.38 -4.18
C PRO A 275 1.33 8.82 -5.31
N VAL A 276 1.98 8.21 -6.31
CA VAL A 276 1.34 7.64 -7.50
C VAL A 276 1.41 6.11 -7.49
N HIS A 277 0.29 5.49 -7.84
CA HIS A 277 0.20 4.09 -8.23
C HIS A 277 0.09 3.98 -9.76
N LEU A 278 0.95 3.20 -10.41
CA LEU A 278 0.82 2.90 -11.84
C LEU A 278 -0.14 1.72 -12.06
N LEU A 279 -1.30 2.00 -12.66
CA LEU A 279 -2.34 1.02 -12.94
C LEU A 279 -2.10 0.36 -14.31
N GLY A 280 -1.89 -0.95 -14.32
CA GLY A 280 -1.69 -1.75 -15.53
C GLY A 280 -0.55 -1.27 -16.43
N GLY A 281 -0.68 -1.52 -17.74
CA GLY A 281 0.37 -1.24 -18.73
C GLY A 281 1.49 -2.28 -18.77
N SER A 282 2.37 -2.18 -19.76
CA SER A 282 3.54 -3.06 -19.85
C SER A 282 4.66 -2.60 -18.91
N PRO A 283 5.52 -3.52 -18.42
CA PRO A 283 6.67 -3.17 -17.58
C PRO A 283 7.56 -2.08 -18.18
N ILE A 284 7.73 -2.09 -19.52
CA ILE A 284 8.50 -1.07 -20.25
C ILE A 284 7.87 0.32 -20.09
N LYS A 285 6.55 0.45 -20.28
CA LYS A 285 5.86 1.74 -20.13
C LYS A 285 5.88 2.22 -18.68
N GLN A 286 5.73 1.30 -17.74
CA GLN A 286 5.87 1.60 -16.32
C GLN A 286 7.27 2.13 -15.99
N ALA A 287 8.33 1.49 -16.52
CA ALA A 287 9.72 1.93 -16.35
C ALA A 287 9.98 3.33 -16.94
N VAL A 288 9.34 3.67 -18.06
CA VAL A 288 9.42 5.03 -18.64
C VAL A 288 8.73 6.08 -17.78
N LEU A 289 7.58 5.76 -17.20
CA LEU A 289 6.78 6.69 -16.38
C LEU A 289 7.31 6.82 -14.94
N TYR A 290 7.96 5.78 -14.42
CA TYR A 290 8.46 5.74 -13.05
C TYR A 290 9.30 6.97 -12.62
N PRO A 291 10.29 7.43 -13.40
CA PRO A 291 11.07 8.62 -13.03
C PRO A 291 10.33 9.95 -13.23
N GLN A 292 9.15 9.96 -13.87
CA GLN A 292 8.42 11.19 -14.20
C GLN A 292 7.43 11.61 -13.11
N MET A 293 7.17 10.73 -12.12
CA MET A 293 6.20 10.95 -11.06
C MET A 293 6.73 10.41 -9.73
N ASN A 294 6.11 10.80 -8.62
CA ASN A 294 6.36 10.15 -7.33
C ASN A 294 5.69 8.76 -7.25
N VAL A 295 6.18 7.80 -8.05
CA VAL A 295 5.64 6.44 -8.08
C VAL A 295 6.05 5.68 -6.81
N VAL A 296 5.06 5.31 -6.00
CA VAL A 296 5.22 4.55 -4.76
C VAL A 296 4.71 3.12 -4.89
N SER A 297 3.95 2.81 -5.95
CA SER A 297 3.41 1.47 -6.17
C SER A 297 3.00 1.22 -7.62
N LEU A 298 2.84 -0.05 -7.99
CA LEU A 298 2.36 -0.46 -9.31
C LEU A 298 1.74 -1.86 -9.26
N ASP A 299 0.89 -2.18 -10.26
CA ASP A 299 0.42 -3.54 -10.51
C ASP A 299 1.02 -4.15 -11.79
N ALA A 300 1.14 -5.48 -11.85
CA ALA A 300 1.68 -6.19 -13.00
C ALA A 300 0.67 -7.15 -13.68
N ASN A 301 -0.56 -6.67 -13.91
CA ASN A 301 -1.58 -7.48 -14.60
C ASN A 301 -1.17 -7.89 -16.03
N TYR A 302 -0.30 -7.11 -16.69
CA TYR A 302 0.19 -7.42 -18.03
C TYR A 302 1.00 -8.73 -18.09
N SER A 303 1.81 -9.01 -17.07
CA SER A 303 2.61 -10.25 -16.95
C SER A 303 1.73 -11.49 -16.98
N MET A 304 0.58 -11.46 -16.28
CA MET A 304 -0.40 -12.55 -16.32
C MET A 304 -1.00 -12.73 -17.71
N ASN A 305 -1.35 -11.63 -18.39
CA ASN A 305 -1.94 -11.71 -19.73
C ASN A 305 -0.97 -12.29 -20.76
N VAL A 306 0.31 -11.93 -20.67
CA VAL A 306 1.38 -12.45 -21.51
C VAL A 306 1.67 -13.93 -21.19
N ALA A 307 1.72 -14.29 -19.90
CA ALA A 307 1.96 -15.65 -19.44
C ALA A 307 0.90 -16.67 -19.91
N LYS A 308 -0.36 -16.26 -20.12
CA LYS A 308 -1.42 -17.12 -20.71
C LYS A 308 -1.06 -17.65 -22.10
N HIS A 309 -0.12 -16.99 -22.79
CA HIS A 309 0.41 -17.42 -24.08
C HIS A 309 1.80 -18.08 -23.97
N CYS A 310 2.20 -18.51 -22.78
CA CYS A 310 3.50 -19.13 -22.47
C CYS A 310 4.69 -18.23 -22.84
N LYS A 311 4.55 -16.95 -22.54
CA LYS A 311 5.52 -15.90 -22.84
C LYS A 311 5.82 -15.11 -21.58
N SER A 312 7.08 -14.73 -21.37
CA SER A 312 7.50 -13.86 -20.29
C SER A 312 7.67 -12.41 -20.75
N VAL A 313 7.64 -11.47 -19.81
CA VAL A 313 7.92 -10.04 -20.06
C VAL A 313 8.64 -9.43 -18.86
N TYR A 314 9.71 -8.71 -19.14
CA TYR A 314 10.49 -7.99 -18.13
C TYR A 314 11.23 -6.80 -18.76
N SER A 315 11.83 -5.99 -17.89
CA SER A 315 12.53 -4.76 -18.25
C SER A 315 14.05 -5.02 -18.28
N ASP A 316 14.55 -5.70 -19.31
CA ASP A 316 15.98 -5.74 -19.63
C ASP A 316 16.19 -5.06 -20.98
N GLY A 317 16.68 -3.81 -20.95
CA GLY A 317 17.09 -3.10 -22.17
C GLY A 317 15.97 -2.74 -23.17
N PHE A 318 14.74 -2.50 -22.73
CA PHE A 318 13.63 -1.99 -23.57
C PHE A 318 13.19 -2.88 -24.74
N GLN A 319 13.62 -4.15 -24.80
CA GLN A 319 13.16 -5.10 -25.82
C GLN A 319 12.22 -6.13 -25.20
N ASN A 320 11.13 -6.44 -25.91
CA ASN A 320 10.27 -7.58 -25.54
C ASN A 320 11.05 -8.87 -25.83
N ILE A 321 11.82 -9.35 -24.86
CA ILE A 321 12.44 -10.67 -24.96
C ILE A 321 11.34 -11.69 -24.66
N TRP A 322 10.82 -12.29 -25.73
CA TRP A 322 9.91 -13.42 -25.64
C TRP A 322 10.74 -14.70 -25.53
N SER A 323 11.04 -15.19 -24.33
CA SER A 323 11.41 -16.60 -24.20
C SER A 323 10.14 -17.44 -24.26
N ARG A 324 10.14 -18.50 -25.09
CA ARG A 324 9.11 -19.55 -25.01
C ARG A 324 9.43 -20.40 -23.79
N GLU A 325 8.80 -20.09 -22.67
CA GLU A 325 8.88 -20.94 -21.48
C GLU A 325 8.05 -22.22 -21.69
N SER A 326 8.41 -23.28 -20.96
CA SER A 326 7.76 -24.60 -21.06
C SER A 326 6.29 -24.62 -20.61
N GLY A 327 5.77 -23.50 -20.07
CA GLY A 327 4.39 -23.37 -19.61
C GLY A 327 4.03 -21.98 -19.09
N CYS A 328 2.74 -21.72 -18.94
CA CYS A 328 2.21 -20.42 -18.50
C CYS A 328 2.63 -20.05 -17.06
N TYR A 329 2.85 -21.02 -16.19
CA TYR A 329 3.30 -20.75 -14.82
C TYR A 329 4.76 -20.31 -14.77
N GLN A 330 5.63 -21.00 -15.50
CA GLN A 330 7.05 -20.64 -15.62
C GLN A 330 7.23 -19.26 -16.27
N ALA A 331 6.45 -18.99 -17.31
CA ALA A 331 6.38 -17.69 -17.96
C ALA A 331 6.02 -16.55 -16.99
N LEU A 332 5.00 -16.76 -16.13
CA LEU A 332 4.65 -15.78 -15.10
C LEU A 332 5.76 -15.64 -14.06
N GLU A 333 6.27 -16.76 -13.54
CA GLU A 333 7.32 -16.79 -12.52
C GLU A 333 8.55 -16.00 -12.97
N GLN A 334 9.06 -16.27 -14.18
CA GLN A 334 10.16 -15.50 -14.76
C GLN A 334 9.81 -14.01 -14.86
N SER A 335 8.64 -13.66 -15.41
CA SER A 335 8.24 -12.25 -15.53
C SER A 335 8.23 -11.52 -14.18
N LEU A 336 7.69 -12.18 -13.14
CA LEU A 336 7.57 -11.59 -11.81
C LEU A 336 8.90 -11.54 -11.07
N VAL A 337 9.79 -12.53 -11.24
CA VAL A 337 11.16 -12.52 -10.66
C VAL A 337 11.98 -11.38 -11.26
N GLU A 338 11.99 -11.26 -12.58
CA GLU A 338 12.77 -10.23 -13.28
C GLU A 338 12.24 -8.83 -12.95
N GLN A 339 10.91 -8.65 -12.93
CA GLN A 339 10.32 -7.37 -12.51
C GLN A 339 10.57 -7.08 -11.03
N TYR A 340 10.46 -8.07 -10.14
CA TYR A 340 10.77 -7.87 -8.73
C TYR A 340 12.22 -7.44 -8.54
N THR A 341 13.14 -8.05 -9.28
CA THR A 341 14.57 -7.72 -9.26
C THR A 341 14.81 -6.31 -9.80
N TYR A 342 14.24 -5.96 -10.95
CA TYR A 342 14.31 -4.62 -11.54
C TYR A 342 13.79 -3.55 -10.57
N TRP A 343 12.64 -3.77 -9.93
CA TRP A 343 12.05 -2.79 -9.02
C TRP A 343 12.66 -2.80 -7.62
N ALA A 344 13.47 -3.78 -7.26
CA ALA A 344 14.20 -3.79 -5.98
C ALA A 344 15.35 -2.78 -5.98
N ASP A 345 15.92 -2.49 -7.15
CA ASP A 345 16.94 -1.46 -7.37
C ASP A 345 16.72 -0.81 -8.75
N PRO A 346 15.64 -0.01 -8.90
CA PRO A 346 15.31 0.56 -10.19
C PRO A 346 16.42 1.53 -10.59
N PRO A 347 16.99 1.42 -11.80
CA PRO A 347 18.08 2.29 -12.22
C PRO A 347 17.62 3.75 -12.16
N LEU A 348 18.21 4.54 -11.26
CA LEU A 348 18.10 6.00 -11.29
C LEU A 348 18.69 6.44 -12.63
N GLN A 349 17.84 6.83 -13.58
CA GLN A 349 18.25 7.04 -14.97
C GLN A 349 19.33 8.11 -15.07
N LYS A 350 20.58 7.67 -15.24
CA LYS A 350 21.60 8.41 -15.99
C LYS A 350 21.49 8.17 -17.51
N TYR A 351 20.54 7.35 -17.96
CA TYR A 351 20.41 6.95 -19.36
C TYR A 351 18.95 6.74 -19.79
N VAL A 352 18.21 7.81 -20.03
CA VAL A 352 17.18 7.83 -21.08
C VAL A 352 17.26 9.18 -21.79
N GLN A 353 18.16 9.26 -22.78
CA GLN A 353 17.90 10.14 -23.92
C GLN A 353 16.81 9.43 -24.75
N LEU A 354 15.59 9.93 -24.66
CA LEU A 354 14.44 9.52 -25.46
C LEU A 354 14.77 9.66 -26.96
N SER A 355 14.96 8.52 -27.63
CA SER A 355 14.87 8.38 -29.09
C SER A 355 13.73 7.43 -29.51
N LEU A 356 12.77 7.16 -28.62
CA LEU A 356 11.70 6.16 -28.86
C LEU A 356 10.27 6.73 -28.78
N LEU A 357 10.09 8.01 -29.10
CA LEU A 357 8.76 8.59 -29.36
C LEU A 357 8.62 9.09 -30.81
N SER A 358 9.25 8.40 -31.77
CA SER A 358 8.94 8.52 -33.21
C SER A 358 8.12 7.34 -33.69
#